data_AF-A0A821RVP1-F1
#
_entry.id   AF-A0A821RVP1-F1
#
_cell.length_a   1.000
_cell.length_b   1.000
_cell.length_c   1.000
_cell.angle_alpha   90.00
_cell.angle_beta   90.00
_cell.angle_gamma   90.00
#
_symmetry.space_group_name_H-M   'P 1'
#
loop_
_entity.id
_entity.type
_entity.pdbx_description
1 polymer ?
#
loop_
_entity_poly.entity_id
_entity_poly.type
_entity_poly.pdbx_seq_one_letter_code
_entity_poly.pdbx_strand_id
1 'polypeptide(L)'
;MKIMTDSPFPYFTLGTIVHGFGRGSKELGCPTANFDEDAVQKLPPSIHQGVYYGWAKLLTQNDNEVYKTVASVGTNPFYNGERKTMEAHIIHSFPADFYGETVKILLLGEIRKMTTFKDT
;
A
#
# COMPACT_ATOMS: atom_id res chain seq x y z
N MET A 1 -15.16 -23.03 22.76
CA MET A 1 -14.48 -22.80 21.47
C MET A 1 -14.76 -21.36 21.04
N LYS A 2 -13.83 -20.43 21.27
CA LYS A 2 -13.97 -19.02 20.88
C LYS A 2 -13.36 -18.89 19.49
N ILE A 3 -14.18 -18.74 18.47
CA ILE A 3 -13.69 -18.45 17.12
C ILE A 3 -13.11 -17.03 17.20
N MET A 4 -11.79 -16.88 17.17
CA MET A 4 -11.16 -15.57 17.07
C MET A 4 -11.34 -15.09 15.62
N THR A 5 -12.39 -14.32 15.37
CA THR A 5 -12.70 -13.74 14.05
C THR A 5 -12.08 -12.35 13.87
N ASP A 6 -10.92 -12.06 14.47
CA ASP A 6 -10.35 -10.71 14.50
C ASP A 6 -9.33 -10.43 13.39
N SER A 7 -9.37 -11.18 12.29
CA SER A 7 -8.52 -10.88 11.13
C SER A 7 -9.20 -9.82 10.27
N PRO A 8 -8.57 -8.65 10.00
CA PRO A 8 -9.14 -7.65 9.09
C PRO A 8 -9.13 -8.11 7.63
N PHE A 9 -8.60 -9.30 7.33
CA PHE A 9 -8.41 -9.79 5.97
C PHE A 9 -9.50 -10.79 5.54
N PRO A 10 -9.90 -10.78 4.26
CA PRO A 10 -9.45 -9.86 3.21
C PRO A 10 -9.94 -8.43 3.40
N TYR A 11 -9.07 -7.44 3.18
CA TYR A 11 -9.44 -6.02 3.24
C TYR A 11 -9.33 -5.36 1.87
N PHE A 12 -10.40 -4.70 1.43
CA PHE A 12 -10.43 -3.93 0.19
C PHE A 12 -10.34 -2.44 0.47
N THR A 13 -9.52 -1.75 -0.30
CA THR A 13 -9.56 -0.29 -0.39
C THR A 13 -9.28 0.19 -1.81
N LEU A 14 -9.67 1.42 -2.08
CA LEU A 14 -9.48 2.16 -3.31
C LEU A 14 -8.76 3.45 -2.94
N GLY A 15 -7.80 3.86 -3.75
CA GLY A 15 -7.20 5.18 -3.60
C GLY A 15 -6.56 5.67 -4.89
N THR A 16 -6.52 6.98 -5.00
CA THR A 16 -5.85 7.71 -6.06
C THR A 16 -4.35 7.69 -5.81
N ILE A 17 -3.57 7.43 -6.85
CA ILE A 17 -2.12 7.42 -6.74
C ILE A 17 -1.59 8.84 -6.78
N VAL A 18 -0.91 9.24 -5.71
CA VAL A 18 -0.33 10.57 -5.54
C VAL A 18 1.20 10.52 -5.55
N HIS A 19 1.82 11.67 -5.76
CA HIS A 19 3.27 11.79 -5.59
C HIS A 19 3.65 11.67 -4.11
N GLY A 20 4.59 10.78 -3.80
CA GLY A 20 5.25 10.74 -2.50
C GLY A 20 6.43 11.73 -2.43
N PHE A 21 7.26 11.59 -1.40
CA PHE A 21 8.45 12.45 -1.20
C PHE A 21 9.65 12.11 -2.11
N GLY A 22 9.47 11.20 -3.08
CA GLY A 22 10.46 10.94 -4.12
C GLY A 22 11.78 10.31 -3.65
N ARG A 23 11.78 9.53 -2.56
CA ARG A 23 13.02 8.96 -2.00
C ARG A 23 13.22 7.49 -2.40
N GLY A 24 14.27 7.23 -3.19
CA GLY A 24 15.02 5.96 -3.27
C GLY A 24 14.34 4.74 -3.92
N SER A 25 13.01 4.58 -3.86
CA SER A 25 12.38 3.31 -4.25
C SER A 25 12.50 2.99 -5.75
N LYS A 26 12.38 4.01 -6.61
CA LYS A 26 12.65 3.88 -8.06
C LYS A 26 14.11 3.53 -8.35
N GLU A 27 15.06 4.13 -7.64
CA GLU A 27 16.50 3.89 -7.82
C GLU A 27 16.91 2.49 -7.33
N LEU A 28 16.19 1.94 -6.34
CA LEU A 28 16.34 0.58 -5.83
C LEU A 28 15.60 -0.48 -6.68
N GLY A 29 15.00 -0.10 -7.81
CA GLY A 29 14.25 -1.00 -8.69
C GLY A 29 12.91 -1.49 -8.12
N CYS A 30 12.40 -0.86 -7.07
CA CYS A 30 11.15 -1.22 -6.39
C CYS A 30 10.20 -0.01 -6.32
N PRO A 31 9.68 0.50 -7.45
CA PRO A 31 8.82 1.69 -7.48
C PRO A 31 7.56 1.50 -6.61
N THR A 32 7.26 2.47 -5.75
CA THR A 32 6.07 2.46 -4.89
C THR A 32 5.05 3.52 -5.30
N ALA A 33 3.79 3.11 -5.40
CA ALA A 33 2.62 3.97 -5.60
C ALA A 33 2.08 4.42 -4.23
N ASN A 34 2.00 5.72 -4.00
CA ASN A 34 1.50 6.29 -2.75
C ASN A 34 -0.01 6.48 -2.86
N PHE A 35 -0.77 6.02 -1.86
CA PHE A 35 -2.22 6.22 -1.83
C PHE A 35 -2.55 7.58 -1.20
N ASP A 36 -3.61 8.22 -1.69
CA ASP A 36 -4.14 9.45 -1.11
C ASP A 36 -4.56 9.27 0.36
N GLU A 37 -4.65 10.40 1.06
CA GLU A 37 -4.94 10.42 2.48
C GLU A 37 -6.33 9.87 2.83
N ASP A 38 -7.35 10.08 1.99
CA ASP A 38 -8.72 9.63 2.24
C ASP A 38 -8.80 8.10 2.25
N ALA A 39 -8.13 7.44 1.31
CA ALA A 39 -8.00 5.99 1.26
C ALA A 39 -7.30 5.43 2.51
N VAL A 40 -6.27 6.11 2.99
CA VAL A 40 -5.43 5.65 4.11
C VAL A 40 -6.10 5.87 5.46
N GLN A 41 -6.83 6.97 5.66
CA GLN A 41 -7.56 7.24 6.90
C GLN A 41 -8.73 6.26 7.11
N LYS A 42 -9.25 5.65 6.04
CA LYS A 42 -10.32 4.63 6.09
C LYS A 42 -9.80 3.23 6.43
N LEU A 43 -8.48 3.03 6.55
CA LEU A 43 -7.92 1.74 6.96
C LEU A 43 -8.40 1.38 8.38
N PRO A 44 -8.86 0.14 8.62
CA PRO A 44 -9.25 -0.33 9.93
C PRO A 44 -8.16 -0.09 10.98
N PRO A 45 -8.53 0.20 12.24
CA PRO A 45 -7.57 0.31 13.33
C PRO A 45 -6.69 -0.95 13.50
N SER A 46 -7.22 -2.13 13.16
CA SER A 46 -6.53 -3.43 13.19
C SER A 46 -5.51 -3.64 12.08
N ILE A 47 -5.47 -2.80 11.04
CA ILE A 47 -4.35 -2.75 10.09
C ILE A 47 -3.27 -1.86 10.69
N HIS A 48 -2.32 -2.48 11.37
CA HIS A 48 -1.21 -1.80 12.04
C HIS A 48 -0.09 -1.39 11.07
N GLN A 49 0.95 -0.73 11.56
CA GLN A 49 2.15 -0.49 10.76
C GLN A 49 2.83 -1.82 10.41
N GLY A 50 3.12 -2.04 9.13
CA GLY A 50 3.61 -3.32 8.66
C GLY A 50 3.71 -3.42 7.15
N VAL A 51 4.17 -4.57 6.69
CA VAL A 51 4.20 -4.95 5.28
C VAL A 51 3.17 -6.04 5.05
N TYR A 52 2.36 -5.86 4.01
CA TYR A 52 1.23 -6.69 3.65
C TYR A 52 1.38 -7.20 2.22
N TYR A 53 0.73 -8.32 1.90
CA TYR A 53 0.66 -8.85 0.54
C TYR A 53 -0.78 -8.89 0.06
N GLY A 54 -0.95 -8.89 -1.27
CA GLY A 54 -2.26 -8.85 -1.85
C GLY A 54 -2.30 -8.78 -3.36
N TRP A 55 -3.42 -8.24 -3.84
CA TRP A 55 -3.67 -7.98 -5.26
C TRP A 55 -3.97 -6.51 -5.50
N ALA A 56 -3.56 -5.99 -6.65
CA ALA A 56 -3.84 -4.64 -7.11
C ALA A 56 -4.47 -4.68 -8.51
N LYS A 57 -5.39 -3.75 -8.75
CA LYS A 57 -5.95 -3.49 -10.08
C LYS A 57 -5.99 -1.98 -10.30
N LEU A 58 -5.39 -1.53 -11.41
CA LEU A 58 -5.52 -0.17 -11.87
C LEU A 58 -6.91 0.00 -12.51
N LEU A 59 -7.62 1.08 -12.19
CA LEU A 59 -8.93 1.37 -12.75
C LEU A 59 -8.82 2.30 -13.97
N THR A 60 -8.06 1.86 -14.98
CA THR A 60 -7.94 2.58 -16.26
C THR A 60 -8.74 1.88 -17.35
N GLN A 61 -9.06 2.58 -18.44
CA GLN A 61 -9.79 1.98 -19.58
C GLN A 61 -8.94 0.94 -20.34
N ASN A 62 -7.61 1.01 -20.22
CA ASN A 62 -6.68 0.23 -21.02
C ASN A 62 -6.08 -0.97 -20.26
N ASP A 63 -6.42 -1.15 -18.98
CA ASP A 63 -5.89 -2.22 -18.15
C ASP A 63 -7.02 -2.97 -17.44
N ASN A 64 -7.17 -4.25 -17.79
CA ASN A 64 -8.16 -5.14 -17.18
C ASN A 64 -7.55 -6.18 -16.22
N GLU A 65 -6.22 -6.19 -16.10
CA GLU A 65 -5.49 -7.22 -15.37
C GLU A 65 -5.54 -7.01 -13.85
N VAL A 66 -5.13 -8.05 -13.14
CA VAL A 66 -4.96 -8.03 -11.68
C VAL A 66 -3.55 -8.50 -11.36
N TYR A 67 -2.82 -7.68 -10.61
CA TYR A 67 -1.41 -7.88 -10.34
C TYR A 67 -1.17 -8.24 -8.89
N LYS A 68 -0.12 -9.02 -8.62
CA LYS A 68 0.37 -9.21 -7.25
C LYS A 68 0.95 -7.88 -6.74
N THR A 69 0.80 -7.63 -5.44
CA THR A 69 1.34 -6.43 -4.82
C THR A 69 1.81 -6.70 -3.41
N VAL A 70 2.75 -5.88 -2.96
CA VAL A 70 3.09 -5.71 -1.54
C VAL A 70 2.80 -4.27 -1.14
N ALA A 71 2.21 -4.08 0.04
CA ALA A 71 1.88 -2.77 0.57
C ALA A 71 2.58 -2.55 1.91
N SER A 72 3.23 -1.39 2.05
CA SER A 72 3.78 -0.90 3.30
C SER A 72 2.80 0.08 3.91
N VAL A 73 2.34 -0.18 5.13
CA VAL A 73 1.56 0.77 5.95
C VAL A 73 2.50 1.34 7.01
N GLY A 74 2.73 2.64 6.94
CA GLY A 74 3.59 3.37 7.87
C GLY A 74 2.84 4.51 8.55
N THR A 75 3.59 5.49 9.03
CA THR A 75 3.06 6.74 9.57
C THR A 75 3.87 7.92 9.05
N ASN A 76 3.21 9.04 8.83
CA ASN A 76 3.86 10.26 8.39
C ASN A 76 4.51 10.99 9.59
N PRO A 77 5.85 11.18 9.62
CA PRO A 77 6.54 11.88 10.70
C PRO A 77 6.12 13.35 10.85
N PHE A 78 5.69 14.00 9.75
CA PHE A 78 5.28 15.41 9.75
C PHE A 78 3.96 15.66 10.51
N TYR A 79 3.20 14.60 10.80
CA TYR A 79 1.96 14.65 11.59
C TYR A 79 2.13 13.94 12.93
N ASN A 80 3.29 14.06 13.57
CA ASN A 80 3.63 13.41 14.84
C ASN A 80 3.35 11.88 14.86
N GLY A 81 3.36 11.24 13.69
CA GLY A 81 3.05 9.81 13.56
C GLY A 81 1.56 9.44 13.71
N GLU A 82 0.65 10.40 13.82
CA GLU A 82 -0.79 10.13 14.01
C GLU A 82 -1.47 9.66 12.72
N ARG A 83 -0.96 10.11 11.57
CA ARG A 83 -1.54 9.80 10.26
C ARG A 83 -0.79 8.64 9.61
N LYS A 84 -1.53 7.56 9.31
CA LYS A 84 -1.00 6.43 8.55
C LYS A 84 -0.62 6.88 7.14
N THR A 85 0.33 6.17 6.53
CA THR A 85 0.64 6.23 5.10
C THR A 85 0.51 4.83 4.51
N MET A 86 0.21 4.74 3.21
CA MET A 86 0.24 3.46 2.49
C MET A 86 0.95 3.61 1.15
N GLU A 87 1.93 2.75 0.93
CA GLU A 87 2.71 2.66 -0.29
C GLU A 87 2.61 1.23 -0.84
N ALA A 88 2.26 1.07 -2.12
CA ALA A 88 2.18 -0.24 -2.74
C ALA A 88 3.21 -0.40 -3.87
N HIS A 89 3.96 -1.50 -3.83
CA HIS A 89 4.75 -1.95 -4.97
C HIS A 89 3.97 -3.03 -5.71
N ILE A 90 3.46 -2.68 -6.88
CA ILE A 90 2.77 -3.59 -7.78
C ILE A 90 3.84 -4.37 -8.56
N ILE A 91 3.79 -5.70 -8.49
CA ILE A 91 4.81 -6.60 -9.08
C ILE A 91 4.54 -6.75 -10.57
N HIS A 92 4.76 -5.66 -11.30
CA HIS A 92 4.58 -5.55 -12.73
C HIS A 92 5.37 -4.35 -13.28
N SER A 93 5.86 -4.46 -14.50
CA SER A 93 6.54 -3.36 -15.21
C SER A 93 5.54 -2.61 -16.07
N PHE A 94 5.13 -1.42 -15.62
CA PHE A 94 4.26 -0.55 -16.39
C PHE A 94 5.05 0.29 -17.41
N PRO A 95 4.49 0.56 -18.59
CA PRO A 95 5.16 1.37 -19.63
C PRO A 95 5.23 2.87 -19.28
N ALA A 96 4.43 3.32 -18.31
CA ALA A 96 4.38 4.71 -17.86
C ALA A 96 3.95 4.79 -16.39
N ASP A 97 4.23 5.95 -15.77
CA ASP A 97 3.67 6.28 -14.46
C ASP A 97 2.14 6.47 -14.56
N PHE A 98 1.43 6.17 -13.48
CA PHE A 98 -0.03 6.20 -13.38
C PHE A 98 -0.52 7.09 -12.22
N TYR A 99 0.13 8.24 -12.03
CA TYR A 99 -0.33 9.24 -11.06
C TYR A 99 -1.71 9.79 -11.44
N GLY A 100 -2.56 10.03 -10.44
CA GLY A 100 -3.95 10.45 -10.64
C GLY A 100 -4.91 9.30 -10.96
N GLU A 101 -4.41 8.12 -11.31
CA GLU A 101 -5.25 6.95 -11.51
C GLU A 101 -5.70 6.36 -10.17
N THR A 102 -6.89 5.76 -10.16
CA THR A 102 -7.39 5.02 -9.00
C THR A 102 -6.90 3.57 -9.05
N VAL A 103 -6.32 3.11 -7.95
CA VAL A 103 -5.94 1.70 -7.76
C VAL A 103 -6.84 1.07 -6.72
N LYS A 104 -7.39 -0.10 -7.06
CA LYS A 104 -8.04 -1.00 -6.11
C LYS A 104 -7.00 -1.96 -5.55
N ILE A 105 -6.94 -2.08 -4.22
CA ILE A 105 -6.08 -3.04 -3.55
C ILE A 105 -6.90 -3.99 -2.67
N LEU A 106 -6.47 -5.25 -2.65
CA LEU A 106 -6.98 -6.31 -1.79
C LEU A 106 -5.83 -6.82 -0.94
N LEU A 107 -5.81 -6.47 0.34
CA LEU A 107 -4.86 -7.00 1.30
C LEU A 107 -5.35 -8.37 1.81
N LEU A 108 -4.47 -9.37 1.76
CA LEU A 108 -4.78 -10.74 2.16
C LEU A 108 -4.16 -11.14 3.49
N GLY A 109 -3.10 -10.46 3.92
CA GLY A 109 -2.42 -10.77 5.17
C GLY A 109 -1.19 -9.90 5.40
N GLU A 110 -0.69 -9.95 6.63
CA GLU A 110 0.56 -9.31 7.05
C GLU A 110 1.74 -10.24 6.78
N ILE A 111 2.79 -9.73 6.13
CA ILE A 111 4.08 -10.41 5.97
C ILE A 111 4.92 -10.21 7.24
N ARG A 112 5.03 -8.96 7.71
CA ARG A 112 5.83 -8.59 8.88
C ARG A 112 5.43 -7.24 9.44
N LYS A 113 5.82 -7.00 10.69
CA LYS A 113 5.78 -5.68 11.33
C LYS A 113 6.76 -4.70 10.68
N MET A 114 6.48 -3.41 10.85
CA MET A 114 7.38 -2.33 10.46
C MET A 114 8.70 -2.42 11.24
N THR A 115 9.82 -2.12 10.59
CA THR A 115 11.17 -2.22 11.20
C THR A 115 12.10 -1.22 10.54
N THR A 116 12.96 -0.58 11.33
CA THR A 116 14.04 0.28 10.86
C THR A 116 15.25 -0.57 10.48
N PHE A 117 15.84 -0.31 9.32
CA PHE A 117 17.08 -0.95 8.87
C PHE A 117 18.25 0.02 9.03
N LYS A 118 19.44 -0.51 9.29
CA LYS A 118 20.69 0.27 9.29
C LYS A 118 21.37 0.05 7.94
N ASP A 119 21.81 1.12 7.28
CA ASP A 119 22.73 1.00 6.16
C ASP A 119 24.02 0.38 6.69
N THR A 120 24.47 -0.70 6.04
CA THR A 120 25.68 -1.44 6.44
C THR A 120 26.80 -1.11 5.47
#